data_AF-D1PD21-F1
#
_entry.id   AF-D1PD21-F1
#
_cell.length_a   1.000
_cell.length_b   1.000
_cell.length_c   1.000
_cell.angle_alpha   90.00
_cell.angle_beta   90.00
_cell.angle_gamma   90.00
#
_symmetry.space_group_name_H-M   'P 1'
#
loop_
_entity.id
_entity.type
_entity.pdbx_description
1 polymer ?
#
loop_
_entity_poly.entity_id
_entity_poly.type
_entity_poly.pdbx_seq_one_letter_code
_entity_poly.pdbx_strand_id
1 'polypeptide(L)'
;MKYYSSKLMMLVCATAFSVTACSSSNSFSDPVDFDTPSEAPNPVPAQGTAKTFITTADGVYSLAQGEVKLYNGVSMAPTTIELDLNKKYQTIDGFGYAITYSSCYNLMQMNPEARLALLKRIYSTTEGYGVSYARISLGCNDFSSTEYTYCDTKGSEADPISNFALYSDENDYVIPVLKEILAINPNLKIIAAPWTCPKWMKVTDLNTKNPKDSWTDGHLNPDYREVYAKYFVKFINVMKEKGINIYAVSPQNEPLNKANCASLYMPWQEEAPFVKELAAQFKKNNLQTKIYVFDHNYNYDKIADQEDYPVKLYNAIGDNFEGSELVVGAAYHDYGGNNSELTDIHNQRPDKELIFSETSIGTWNNGRDLSKRLMADMKNVALATVNQNCKAVLVWNLMLDNKMGPNLDGGCQTCYGAIDINQNGYNQLSYNSHYYIINHMSSVVAPGAVRIGNTSRTVNDSNITHAEFVNPDGSYAAVIINEGDEAKSINLSDGTHNFTCNVPANGVISCKWNK
;
A
#
# COMPACT_ATOMS: atom_id res chain seq x y z
N MET A 1 -34.55 69.19 43.93
CA MET A 1 -34.80 70.37 43.09
C MET A 1 -33.51 70.71 42.37
N LYS A 2 -33.57 70.87 41.04
CA LYS A 2 -32.49 71.26 40.10
C LYS A 2 -31.50 70.17 39.65
N TYR A 3 -31.82 69.60 38.48
CA TYR A 3 -30.88 69.05 37.50
C TYR A 3 -30.56 70.14 36.46
N TYR A 4 -29.28 70.34 36.10
CA TYR A 4 -28.78 70.89 34.83
C TYR A 4 -27.28 70.50 34.75
N SER A 5 -26.88 69.61 33.83
CA SER A 5 -26.35 69.88 32.47
C SER A 5 -24.84 70.13 32.43
N SER A 6 -24.09 69.24 31.75
CA SER A 6 -23.42 69.59 30.47
C SER A 6 -22.51 68.46 29.93
N LYS A 7 -22.83 68.09 28.68
CA LYS A 7 -22.00 67.60 27.55
C LYS A 7 -20.67 66.87 27.83
N LEU A 8 -20.58 65.64 27.31
CA LEU A 8 -19.37 65.17 26.64
C LEU A 8 -19.72 64.56 25.27
N MET A 9 -18.94 64.99 24.28
CA MET A 9 -19.02 64.70 22.85
C MET A 9 -18.55 63.26 22.58
N MET A 10 -19.33 62.45 21.87
CA MET A 10 -18.91 61.12 21.42
C MET A 10 -18.89 61.10 19.89
N LEU A 11 -17.72 60.79 19.34
CA LEU A 11 -17.41 60.70 17.92
C LEU A 11 -16.88 59.26 17.66
N VAL A 12 -17.31 58.64 16.55
CA VAL A 12 -16.70 57.48 15.85
C VAL A 12 -16.88 56.13 16.58
N CYS A 13 -17.16 54.97 15.98
CA CYS A 13 -17.06 54.46 14.61
C CYS A 13 -18.08 53.32 14.45
N ALA A 14 -18.74 53.20 13.30
CA ALA A 14 -19.48 52.00 12.95
C ALA A 14 -18.50 50.87 12.57
N THR A 15 -18.38 49.86 13.41
CA THR A 15 -17.71 48.60 13.05
C THR A 15 -18.73 47.64 12.47
N ALA A 16 -18.67 47.43 11.15
CA ALA A 16 -19.35 46.35 10.47
C ALA A 16 -18.76 45.02 10.95
N PHE A 17 -19.58 44.18 11.60
CA PHE A 17 -19.25 42.78 11.82
C PHE A 17 -19.47 42.03 10.51
N SER A 18 -18.40 41.81 9.75
CA SER A 18 -18.36 40.78 8.72
C SER A 18 -18.35 39.41 9.41
N VAL A 19 -19.47 38.70 9.33
CA VAL A 19 -19.58 37.30 9.74
C VAL A 19 -18.88 36.48 8.66
N THR A 20 -17.60 36.17 8.84
CA THR A 20 -16.91 35.19 8.01
C THR A 20 -17.41 33.81 8.42
N ALA A 21 -18.18 33.18 7.52
CA ALA A 21 -18.53 31.78 7.66
C ALA A 21 -17.25 30.93 7.53
N CYS A 22 -16.76 30.39 8.63
CA CYS A 22 -15.76 29.34 8.61
C CYS A 22 -16.43 28.05 8.11
N SER A 23 -16.21 27.70 6.85
CA SER A 23 -16.37 26.32 6.40
C SER A 23 -15.24 25.50 7.02
N SER A 24 -15.57 24.65 7.99
CA SER A 24 -14.64 23.73 8.63
C SER A 24 -14.29 22.58 7.68
N SER A 25 -13.19 22.73 6.93
CA SER A 25 -12.48 21.60 6.30
C SER A 25 -11.36 21.17 7.24
N ASN A 26 -11.53 20.03 7.94
CA ASN A 26 -10.51 19.43 8.80
C ASN A 26 -9.39 18.70 8.00
N SER A 27 -9.08 19.16 6.79
CA SER A 27 -7.89 18.70 6.08
C SER A 27 -6.68 19.42 6.68
N PHE A 28 -5.85 18.69 7.42
CA PHE A 28 -4.56 19.20 7.88
C PHE A 28 -3.65 19.38 6.66
N SER A 29 -3.59 20.61 6.16
CA SER A 29 -2.51 21.02 5.29
C SER A 29 -1.29 21.23 6.18
N ASP A 30 -0.31 20.35 6.10
CA ASP A 30 1.04 20.80 6.36
C ASP A 30 1.41 21.65 5.14
N PRO A 31 1.53 22.99 5.23
CA PRO A 31 2.39 23.66 4.28
C PRO A 31 3.73 22.95 4.43
N VAL A 32 4.14 22.21 3.40
CA VAL A 32 5.55 21.83 3.29
C VAL A 32 6.24 23.15 3.00
N ASP A 33 6.59 23.85 4.08
CA ASP A 33 7.55 24.92 4.00
C ASP A 33 8.88 24.25 3.68
N PHE A 34 9.23 24.20 2.40
CA PHE A 34 10.51 23.69 1.93
C PHE A 34 11.69 24.50 2.50
N ASP A 35 11.44 25.67 3.12
CA ASP A 35 12.47 26.47 3.81
C ASP A 35 12.75 26.00 5.25
N THR A 36 11.90 25.16 5.84
CA THR A 36 12.17 24.50 7.13
C THR A 36 12.23 22.98 6.95
N PRO A 37 13.43 22.37 6.84
CA PRO A 37 13.55 20.93 6.82
C PRO A 37 13.00 20.38 8.13
N SER A 38 11.82 19.75 8.10
CA SER A 38 11.44 18.84 9.18
C SER A 38 12.56 17.81 9.29
N GLU A 39 13.04 17.57 10.51
CA GLU A 39 14.13 16.62 10.77
C GLU A 39 13.85 15.31 10.03
N ALA A 40 14.85 14.83 9.29
CA ALA A 40 14.75 13.58 8.55
C ALA A 40 14.28 12.46 9.49
N PRO A 41 13.30 11.62 9.09
CA PRO A 41 12.94 10.46 9.87
C PRO A 41 14.18 9.57 10.05
N ASN A 42 14.62 9.40 11.29
CA ASN A 42 15.71 8.48 11.61
C ASN A 42 15.16 7.36 12.48
N PRO A 43 14.87 6.18 11.90
CA PRO A 43 14.35 5.05 12.64
C PRO A 43 15.41 4.32 13.47
N VAL A 44 16.69 4.68 13.35
CA VAL A 44 17.78 4.01 14.07
C VAL A 44 17.77 4.42 15.55
N PRO A 45 17.53 3.50 16.49
CA PRO A 45 17.54 3.81 17.91
C PRO A 45 18.96 4.06 18.41
N ALA A 46 19.13 5.04 19.30
CA ALA A 46 20.38 5.22 20.04
C ALA A 46 20.58 4.08 21.06
N GLN A 47 21.82 3.89 21.51
CA GLN A 47 22.11 2.83 22.47
C GLN A 47 21.35 3.04 23.79
N GLY A 48 20.62 2.02 24.24
CA GLY A 48 19.85 2.08 25.48
C GLY A 48 18.54 2.87 25.37
N THR A 49 18.09 3.22 24.16
CA THR A 49 16.78 3.83 23.92
C THR A 49 15.97 3.04 22.89
N ALA A 50 14.66 3.22 22.94
CA ALA A 50 13.73 2.87 21.89
C ALA A 50 13.39 4.14 21.09
N LYS A 51 13.44 4.07 19.77
CA LYS A 51 12.93 5.11 18.88
C LYS A 51 11.41 4.94 18.75
N THR A 52 10.66 6.03 18.81
CA THR A 52 9.19 6.02 18.68
C THR A 52 8.68 6.96 17.60
N PHE A 53 7.58 6.58 16.95
CA PHE A 53 6.81 7.43 16.04
C PHE A 53 5.34 7.43 16.49
N ILE A 54 4.73 8.60 16.62
CA ILE A 54 3.35 8.75 17.12
C ILE A 54 2.49 9.53 16.13
N THR A 55 1.29 9.02 15.85
CA THR A 55 0.24 9.78 15.14
C THR A 55 -1.06 9.70 15.93
N THR A 56 -1.78 10.82 16.07
CA THR A 56 -3.12 10.87 16.66
C THR A 56 -4.16 11.22 15.61
N ALA A 57 -5.37 10.67 15.77
CA ALA A 57 -6.44 10.85 14.78
C ALA A 57 -6.90 12.33 14.65
N ASP A 58 -6.66 13.13 15.69
CA ASP A 58 -6.89 14.58 15.70
C ASP A 58 -5.76 15.40 15.06
N GLY A 59 -4.69 14.76 14.58
CA GLY A 59 -3.55 15.42 13.93
C GLY A 59 -2.61 16.19 14.87
N VAL A 60 -2.79 16.11 16.19
CA VAL A 60 -1.89 16.76 17.16
C VAL A 60 -0.47 16.19 17.06
N TYR A 61 -0.35 14.87 16.85
CA TYR A 61 0.89 14.22 16.48
C TYR A 61 0.74 13.61 15.08
N SER A 62 1.77 13.78 14.25
CA SER A 62 1.82 13.29 12.87
C SER A 62 3.20 12.68 12.60
N LEU A 63 3.34 11.36 12.80
CA LEU A 63 4.62 10.64 12.82
C LEU A 63 5.69 11.33 13.69
N ALA A 64 5.25 11.90 14.82
CA ALA A 64 6.11 12.62 15.74
C ALA A 64 7.19 11.68 16.30
N GLN A 65 8.45 12.05 16.08
CA GLN A 65 9.60 11.27 16.53
C GLN A 65 9.83 11.47 18.03
N GLY A 66 10.20 10.41 18.72
CA GLY A 66 10.59 10.44 20.12
C GLY A 66 11.59 9.34 20.47
N GLU A 67 12.10 9.41 21.70
CA GLU A 67 12.96 8.37 22.27
C GLU A 67 12.52 8.04 23.69
N VAL A 68 12.55 6.76 24.05
CA VAL A 68 12.25 6.27 25.39
C VAL A 68 13.42 5.46 25.91
N LYS A 69 13.85 5.72 27.15
CA LYS A 69 14.95 4.98 27.78
C LYS A 69 14.55 3.52 28.05
N LEU A 70 15.46 2.59 27.75
CA LEU A 70 15.36 1.18 28.12
C LEU A 70 15.85 0.96 29.55
N TYR A 71 15.21 0.02 30.25
CA TYR A 71 15.58 -0.43 31.59
C TYR A 71 15.92 -1.92 31.56
N ASN A 72 16.93 -2.31 32.33
CA ASN A 72 17.32 -3.72 32.47
C ASN A 72 16.27 -4.51 33.27
N GLY A 73 16.09 -5.77 32.89
CA GLY A 73 15.17 -6.72 33.53
C GLY A 73 13.81 -6.78 32.86
N VAL A 74 12.91 -7.55 33.47
CA VAL A 74 11.52 -7.70 33.05
C VAL A 74 10.60 -6.82 33.91
N SER A 75 9.62 -6.17 33.28
CA SER A 75 8.52 -5.53 34.00
C SER A 75 7.50 -6.60 34.39
N MET A 76 6.83 -6.45 35.53
CA MET A 76 5.70 -7.29 35.98
C MET A 76 4.35 -6.56 35.88
N ALA A 77 4.30 -5.41 35.21
CA ALA A 77 3.07 -4.62 35.09
C ALA A 77 1.99 -5.40 34.32
N PRO A 78 0.70 -5.27 34.70
CA PRO A 78 -0.40 -5.95 34.00
C PRO A 78 -0.62 -5.44 32.57
N THR A 79 -0.07 -4.27 32.22
CA THR A 79 -0.08 -3.69 30.87
C THR A 79 1.18 -4.03 30.07
N THR A 80 1.86 -5.12 30.41
CA THR A 80 3.07 -5.56 29.71
C THR A 80 2.74 -6.43 28.51
N ILE A 81 3.29 -6.08 27.35
CA ILE A 81 3.43 -6.96 26.19
C ILE A 81 4.86 -7.52 26.24
N GLU A 82 4.99 -8.80 26.57
CA GLU A 82 6.27 -9.50 26.61
C GLU A 82 6.45 -10.35 25.34
N LEU A 83 7.53 -10.08 24.59
CA LEU A 83 7.87 -10.75 23.34
C LEU A 83 8.15 -12.25 23.57
N ASP A 84 7.67 -13.10 22.66
CA ASP A 84 7.99 -14.54 22.64
C ASP A 84 8.73 -14.90 21.35
N LEU A 85 10.06 -14.95 21.43
CA LEU A 85 10.95 -15.24 20.29
C LEU A 85 10.80 -16.68 19.75
N ASN A 86 10.12 -17.57 20.48
CA ASN A 86 9.85 -18.94 20.04
C ASN A 86 8.58 -19.05 19.21
N LYS A 87 7.66 -18.07 19.30
CA LYS A 87 6.46 -18.01 18.48
C LYS A 87 6.72 -17.16 17.25
N LYS A 88 7.13 -17.79 16.15
CA LYS A 88 7.41 -17.12 14.87
C LYS A 88 6.26 -17.34 13.88
N TYR A 89 5.94 -16.30 13.12
CA TYR A 89 4.97 -16.33 12.04
C TYR A 89 5.67 -16.06 10.70
N GLN A 90 5.06 -15.29 9.80
CA GLN A 90 5.60 -14.98 8.49
C GLN A 90 6.76 -13.98 8.54
N THR A 91 7.65 -14.10 7.55
CA THR A 91 8.65 -13.06 7.22
C THR A 91 8.00 -11.97 6.39
N ILE A 92 8.21 -10.71 6.78
CA ILE A 92 7.70 -9.51 6.13
C ILE A 92 8.53 -9.16 4.91
N ASP A 93 7.86 -8.97 3.79
CA ASP A 93 8.46 -8.55 2.53
C ASP A 93 8.56 -7.03 2.40
N GLY A 94 7.57 -6.28 2.88
CA GLY A 94 7.61 -4.83 2.93
C GLY A 94 6.23 -4.17 2.96
N PHE A 95 6.24 -2.85 2.96
CA PHE A 95 5.04 -2.00 2.95
C PHE A 95 5.22 -0.89 1.92
N GLY A 96 4.13 -0.42 1.31
CA GLY A 96 4.21 0.76 0.45
C GLY A 96 2.96 1.10 -0.35
N TYR A 97 3.19 1.60 -1.56
CA TYR A 97 2.18 2.31 -2.36
C TYR A 97 2.19 1.85 -3.82
N ALA A 98 1.13 2.16 -4.55
CA ALA A 98 1.14 2.11 -6.00
C ALA A 98 1.83 3.34 -6.60
N ILE A 99 2.72 3.09 -7.57
CA ILE A 99 3.47 4.09 -8.34
C ILE A 99 2.85 4.17 -9.74
N THR A 100 1.65 4.74 -9.77
CA THR A 100 0.85 4.94 -10.99
C THR A 100 1.41 6.10 -11.81
N TYR A 101 0.98 6.21 -13.08
CA TYR A 101 1.26 7.40 -13.89
C TYR A 101 0.79 8.67 -13.18
N SER A 102 -0.42 8.71 -12.61
CA SER A 102 -0.91 9.91 -11.91
C SER A 102 -0.05 10.29 -10.71
N SER A 103 0.44 9.31 -9.94
CA SER A 103 1.42 9.58 -8.87
C SER A 103 2.71 10.17 -9.42
N CYS A 104 3.24 9.60 -10.50
CA CYS A 104 4.49 10.06 -11.11
C CYS A 104 4.35 11.42 -11.78
N TYR A 105 3.24 11.67 -12.47
CA TYR A 105 2.89 12.96 -13.06
C TYR A 105 2.91 14.04 -11.98
N ASN A 106 2.16 13.85 -10.90
CA ASN A 106 2.07 14.80 -9.80
C ASN A 106 3.44 15.06 -9.12
N LEU A 107 4.22 14.01 -8.86
CA LEU A 107 5.59 14.13 -8.35
C LEU A 107 6.48 14.95 -9.31
N MET A 108 6.37 14.70 -10.62
CA MET A 108 7.17 15.39 -11.63
C MET A 108 6.79 16.86 -11.84
N GLN A 109 5.60 17.28 -11.41
CA GLN A 109 5.22 18.70 -11.37
C GLN A 109 5.85 19.47 -10.21
N MET A 110 6.29 18.77 -9.15
CA MET A 110 6.99 19.41 -8.04
C MET A 110 8.35 19.96 -8.49
N ASN A 111 8.85 20.95 -7.75
CA ASN A 111 10.26 21.31 -7.83
C ASN A 111 11.16 20.05 -7.60
N PRO A 112 12.23 19.83 -8.39
CA PRO A 112 13.04 18.61 -8.28
C PRO A 112 13.64 18.35 -6.89
N GLU A 113 14.12 19.39 -6.21
CA GLU A 113 14.67 19.27 -4.86
C GLU A 113 13.59 18.87 -3.85
N ALA A 114 12.40 19.47 -3.96
CA ALA A 114 11.21 19.12 -3.19
C ALA A 114 10.77 17.66 -3.41
N ARG A 115 10.72 17.20 -4.67
CA ARG A 115 10.41 15.79 -5.01
C ARG A 115 11.44 14.86 -4.38
N LEU A 116 12.73 15.13 -4.56
CA LEU A 116 13.80 14.31 -4.00
C LEU A 116 13.72 14.23 -2.48
N ALA A 117 13.46 15.35 -1.79
CA ALA A 117 13.30 15.39 -0.34
C ALA A 117 12.11 14.53 0.12
N LEU A 118 10.96 14.61 -0.58
CA LEU A 118 9.79 13.78 -0.30
C LEU A 118 10.10 12.29 -0.51
N LEU A 119 10.68 11.93 -1.65
CA LEU A 119 11.03 10.54 -1.95
C LEU A 119 12.05 9.98 -0.95
N LYS A 120 13.04 10.78 -0.53
CA LYS A 120 13.97 10.40 0.54
C LYS A 120 13.25 10.16 1.86
N ARG A 121 12.36 11.07 2.27
CA ARG A 121 11.57 10.94 3.49
C ARG A 121 10.75 9.64 3.50
N ILE A 122 10.23 9.22 2.36
CA ILE A 122 9.39 8.01 2.24
C ILE A 122 10.26 6.74 2.17
N TYR A 123 11.21 6.70 1.24
CA TYR A 123 11.88 5.45 0.84
C TYR A 123 13.25 5.22 1.47
N SER A 124 13.94 6.26 1.95
CA SER A 124 15.27 6.09 2.55
C SER A 124 15.16 5.24 3.81
N THR A 125 16.03 4.26 3.96
CA THR A 125 16.11 3.39 5.15
C THR A 125 16.92 4.01 6.28
N THR A 126 17.64 5.11 6.00
CA THR A 126 18.50 5.82 6.96
C THR A 126 18.09 7.27 7.20
N GLU A 127 17.44 7.90 6.21
CA GLU A 127 16.99 9.30 6.24
C GLU A 127 15.46 9.43 6.11
N GLY A 128 14.73 8.31 6.17
CA GLY A 128 13.30 8.24 5.89
C GLY A 128 12.60 7.09 6.62
N TYR A 129 11.33 6.86 6.23
CA TYR A 129 10.48 5.82 6.79
C TYR A 129 10.72 4.42 6.19
N GLY A 130 11.68 4.24 5.30
CA GLY A 130 12.09 2.92 4.83
C GLY A 130 11.01 2.14 4.07
N VAL A 131 10.07 2.82 3.41
CA VAL A 131 9.10 2.17 2.52
C VAL A 131 9.83 1.29 1.51
N SER A 132 9.35 0.06 1.34
CA SER A 132 10.17 -1.04 0.82
C SER A 132 9.48 -1.91 -0.23
N TYR A 133 8.22 -1.62 -0.55
CA TYR A 133 7.46 -2.34 -1.56
C TYR A 133 6.67 -1.35 -2.43
N ALA A 134 6.60 -1.58 -3.74
CA ALA A 134 5.83 -0.77 -4.67
C ALA A 134 4.97 -1.65 -5.59
N ARG A 135 3.81 -1.15 -5.97
CA ARG A 135 2.95 -1.74 -7.01
C ARG A 135 2.95 -0.87 -8.26
N ILE A 136 3.08 -1.47 -9.43
CA ILE A 136 2.94 -0.79 -10.72
C ILE A 136 1.99 -1.55 -11.64
N SER A 137 1.57 -0.90 -12.73
CA SER A 137 0.82 -1.56 -13.78
C SER A 137 1.70 -2.14 -14.87
N LEU A 138 1.22 -3.25 -15.45
CA LEU A 138 1.70 -3.78 -16.72
C LEU A 138 0.71 -3.31 -17.79
N GLY A 139 1.04 -2.20 -18.45
CA GLY A 139 0.10 -1.43 -19.29
C GLY A 139 -0.67 -0.40 -18.47
N CYS A 140 -1.81 0.05 -18.97
CA CYS A 140 -2.61 1.04 -18.26
C CYS A 140 -3.29 0.50 -16.99
N ASN A 141 -3.73 1.44 -16.16
CA ASN A 141 -4.71 1.33 -15.09
C ASN A 141 -5.62 2.57 -15.12
N ASP A 142 -6.54 2.71 -14.18
CA ASP A 142 -7.45 3.87 -14.09
C ASP A 142 -6.80 5.20 -13.71
N PHE A 143 -5.55 5.16 -13.28
CA PHE A 143 -4.69 6.31 -13.00
C PHE A 143 -3.55 6.42 -14.02
N SER A 144 -3.83 6.03 -15.27
CA SER A 144 -2.99 6.22 -16.44
C SER A 144 -3.43 7.43 -17.26
N SER A 145 -2.61 7.87 -18.21
CA SER A 145 -2.96 9.01 -19.08
C SER A 145 -4.04 8.68 -20.10
N THR A 146 -4.14 7.40 -20.48
CA THR A 146 -5.13 6.84 -21.42
C THR A 146 -5.16 5.31 -21.28
N GLU A 147 -6.13 4.65 -21.90
CA GLU A 147 -6.14 3.20 -22.03
C GLU A 147 -5.15 2.72 -23.11
N TYR A 148 -4.25 1.83 -22.73
CA TYR A 148 -3.27 1.20 -23.64
C TYR A 148 -2.77 -0.11 -23.06
N THR A 149 -2.21 -0.95 -23.92
CA THR A 149 -1.28 -2.01 -23.53
C THR A 149 0.06 -1.80 -24.20
N TYR A 150 1.08 -2.58 -23.81
CA TYR A 150 2.37 -2.53 -24.51
C TYR A 150 2.33 -3.17 -25.89
N CYS A 151 1.22 -3.75 -26.35
CA CYS A 151 1.15 -4.38 -27.67
C CYS A 151 -0.23 -4.26 -28.30
N ASP A 152 -0.78 -3.05 -28.42
CA ASP A 152 -2.13 -2.82 -28.95
C ASP A 152 -2.32 -3.25 -30.41
N THR A 153 -1.24 -3.23 -31.20
CA THR A 153 -1.25 -3.74 -32.57
C THR A 153 -0.67 -5.15 -32.62
N LYS A 154 -1.48 -6.15 -33.00
CA LYS A 154 -1.01 -7.53 -33.19
C LYS A 154 0.12 -7.56 -34.23
N GLY A 155 1.20 -8.27 -33.89
CA GLY A 155 2.29 -8.58 -34.81
C GLY A 155 1.92 -9.63 -35.86
N SER A 156 2.93 -10.24 -36.49
CA SER A 156 2.72 -11.36 -37.40
C SER A 156 2.25 -12.62 -36.66
N GLU A 157 1.67 -13.60 -37.34
CA GLU A 157 1.31 -14.87 -36.68
C GLU A 157 2.52 -15.64 -36.13
N ALA A 158 3.72 -15.44 -36.70
CA ALA A 158 4.95 -16.06 -36.20
C ALA A 158 5.49 -15.38 -34.92
N ASP A 159 5.20 -14.09 -34.73
CA ASP A 159 5.52 -13.33 -33.51
C ASP A 159 4.41 -12.31 -33.24
N PRO A 160 3.30 -12.74 -32.58
CA PRO A 160 2.15 -11.87 -32.36
C PRO A 160 2.42 -10.67 -31.46
N ILE A 161 3.53 -10.68 -30.71
CA ILE A 161 3.94 -9.60 -29.78
C ILE A 161 5.19 -8.85 -30.27
N SER A 162 5.47 -8.92 -31.59
CA SER A 162 6.60 -8.21 -32.21
C SER A 162 6.54 -6.70 -32.00
N ASN A 163 5.33 -6.14 -31.93
CA ASN A 163 5.08 -4.70 -31.75
C ASN A 163 5.09 -4.26 -30.27
N PHE A 164 5.57 -5.10 -29.36
CA PHE A 164 5.67 -4.74 -27.95
C PHE A 164 6.54 -3.48 -27.77
N ALA A 165 5.99 -2.45 -27.13
CA ALA A 165 6.70 -1.24 -26.73
C ALA A 165 6.07 -0.65 -25.46
N LEU A 166 6.91 -0.16 -24.55
CA LEU A 166 6.45 0.64 -23.41
C LEU A 166 5.82 1.95 -23.92
N TYR A 167 4.80 2.44 -23.22
CA TYR A 167 4.10 3.67 -23.59
C TYR A 167 4.81 4.92 -23.02
N SER A 168 4.32 6.11 -23.34
CA SER A 168 4.88 7.36 -22.80
C SER A 168 4.75 7.43 -21.28
N ASP A 169 3.70 6.87 -20.70
CA ASP A 169 3.48 6.83 -19.25
C ASP A 169 4.67 6.15 -18.53
N GLU A 170 5.15 5.02 -19.03
CA GLU A 170 6.33 4.37 -18.46
C GLU A 170 7.60 5.13 -18.76
N ASN A 171 7.82 5.49 -20.02
CA ASN A 171 9.10 6.05 -20.45
C ASN A 171 9.37 7.44 -19.86
N ASP A 172 8.34 8.26 -19.76
CA ASP A 172 8.46 9.67 -19.40
C ASP A 172 8.15 9.93 -17.92
N TYR A 173 7.42 9.03 -17.23
CA TYR A 173 6.98 9.23 -15.84
C TYR A 173 7.35 8.09 -14.89
N VAL A 174 6.80 6.88 -15.10
CA VAL A 174 6.92 5.80 -14.11
C VAL A 174 8.37 5.32 -13.95
N ILE A 175 9.08 5.05 -15.06
CA ILE A 175 10.47 4.58 -15.00
C ILE A 175 11.41 5.67 -14.43
N PRO A 176 11.34 6.95 -14.84
CA PRO A 176 12.11 8.02 -14.21
C PRO A 176 11.92 8.11 -12.70
N VAL A 177 10.67 8.12 -12.22
CA VAL A 177 10.38 8.20 -10.77
C VAL A 177 10.85 6.95 -10.03
N LEU A 178 10.62 5.75 -10.59
CA LEU A 178 11.14 4.51 -9.99
C LEU A 178 12.66 4.49 -9.90
N LYS A 179 13.37 5.07 -10.87
CA LYS A 179 14.83 5.21 -10.80
C LYS A 179 15.29 6.16 -9.70
N GLU A 180 14.59 7.28 -9.49
CA GLU A 180 14.84 8.15 -8.34
C GLU A 180 14.63 7.38 -7.02
N ILE A 181 13.54 6.62 -6.91
CA ILE A 181 13.25 5.79 -5.74
C ILE A 181 14.31 4.70 -5.53
N LEU A 182 14.71 3.98 -6.58
CA LEU A 182 15.72 2.91 -6.51
C LEU A 182 17.12 3.44 -6.20
N ALA A 183 17.43 4.69 -6.56
CA ALA A 183 18.67 5.34 -6.14
C ALA A 183 18.68 5.62 -4.63
N ILE A 184 17.51 5.83 -4.02
CA ILE A 184 17.33 6.04 -2.57
C ILE A 184 17.26 4.71 -1.83
N ASN A 185 16.50 3.74 -2.36
CA ASN A 185 16.32 2.40 -1.81
C ASN A 185 16.53 1.33 -2.89
N PRO A 186 17.78 0.87 -3.09
CA PRO A 186 18.11 -0.13 -4.13
C PRO A 186 17.46 -1.50 -3.95
N ASN A 187 16.93 -1.78 -2.74
CA ASN A 187 16.32 -3.06 -2.39
C ASN A 187 14.79 -3.04 -2.46
N LEU A 188 14.18 -1.98 -3.01
CA LEU A 188 12.74 -1.87 -3.19
C LEU A 188 12.21 -3.09 -3.97
N LYS A 189 11.23 -3.79 -3.40
CA LYS A 189 10.50 -4.85 -4.11
C LYS A 189 9.39 -4.22 -4.95
N ILE A 190 9.19 -4.73 -6.15
CA ILE A 190 8.18 -4.22 -7.09
C ILE A 190 7.29 -5.37 -7.55
N ILE A 191 5.98 -5.25 -7.30
CA ILE A 191 4.95 -6.12 -7.89
C ILE A 191 4.26 -5.41 -9.05
N ALA A 192 3.89 -6.16 -10.10
CA ALA A 192 3.12 -5.62 -11.21
C ALA A 192 1.89 -6.49 -11.55
N ALA A 193 0.81 -5.87 -12.01
CA ALA A 193 -0.34 -6.57 -12.56
C ALA A 193 -0.87 -5.83 -13.80
N PRO A 194 -1.40 -6.53 -14.82
CA PRO A 194 -2.15 -5.90 -15.88
C PRO A 194 -3.60 -5.65 -15.45
N TRP A 195 -4.19 -4.53 -15.87
CA TRP A 195 -5.64 -4.32 -15.81
C TRP A 195 -6.35 -4.99 -16.97
N THR A 196 -5.68 -5.12 -18.12
CA THR A 196 -6.20 -5.80 -19.29
C THR A 196 -5.08 -6.41 -20.11
N CYS A 197 -5.35 -7.50 -20.79
CA CYS A 197 -4.51 -7.96 -21.90
C CYS A 197 -4.74 -7.09 -23.15
N PRO A 198 -3.84 -7.14 -24.16
CA PRO A 198 -4.10 -6.51 -25.46
C PRO A 198 -5.45 -6.95 -26.02
N LYS A 199 -6.26 -6.01 -26.53
CA LYS A 199 -7.65 -6.28 -26.94
C LYS A 199 -7.80 -7.42 -27.94
N TRP A 200 -6.83 -7.59 -28.85
CA TRP A 200 -6.84 -8.69 -29.82
C TRP A 200 -6.62 -10.08 -29.19
N MET A 201 -6.24 -10.16 -27.92
CA MET A 201 -6.19 -11.40 -27.16
C MET A 201 -7.52 -11.76 -26.49
N LYS A 202 -8.50 -10.85 -26.50
CA LYS A 202 -9.78 -11.03 -25.80
C LYS A 202 -10.84 -11.72 -26.66
N VAL A 203 -11.68 -12.48 -25.99
CA VAL A 203 -12.92 -13.03 -26.53
C VAL A 203 -14.12 -12.70 -25.65
N THR A 204 -15.30 -12.66 -26.25
CA THR A 204 -16.55 -12.42 -25.51
C THR A 204 -16.98 -13.65 -24.71
N ASP A 205 -16.70 -14.85 -25.22
CA ASP A 205 -16.97 -16.14 -24.59
C ASP A 205 -15.92 -17.17 -25.04
N LEU A 206 -15.56 -18.10 -24.15
CA LEU A 206 -14.50 -19.08 -24.38
C LEU A 206 -14.84 -20.15 -25.42
N ASN A 207 -16.13 -20.42 -25.66
CA ASN A 207 -16.58 -21.46 -26.60
C ASN A 207 -16.62 -20.93 -28.02
N THR A 208 -17.28 -19.78 -28.21
CA THR A 208 -17.39 -19.15 -29.54
C THR A 208 -16.10 -18.49 -29.98
N LYS A 209 -15.26 -18.06 -29.03
CA LYS A 209 -14.01 -17.31 -29.27
C LYS A 209 -14.19 -16.08 -30.15
N ASN A 210 -15.38 -15.48 -30.14
CA ASN A 210 -15.64 -14.24 -30.86
C ASN A 210 -14.77 -13.11 -30.29
N PRO A 211 -13.98 -12.39 -31.11
CA PRO A 211 -13.11 -11.31 -30.64
C PRO A 211 -13.87 -10.25 -29.83
N LYS A 212 -13.21 -9.70 -28.82
CA LYS A 212 -13.74 -8.59 -28.02
C LYS A 212 -12.80 -7.39 -28.10
N ASP A 213 -13.10 -6.47 -29.00
CA ASP A 213 -12.37 -5.20 -29.14
C ASP A 213 -12.82 -4.19 -28.05
N SER A 214 -12.43 -4.45 -26.80
CA SER A 214 -12.81 -3.63 -25.64
C SER A 214 -11.69 -3.60 -24.59
N TRP A 215 -11.47 -2.42 -23.98
CA TRP A 215 -10.56 -2.27 -22.83
C TRP A 215 -11.09 -2.97 -21.58
N THR A 216 -12.41 -3.07 -21.45
CA THR A 216 -13.08 -3.68 -20.30
C THR A 216 -13.72 -5.02 -20.64
N ASP A 217 -13.86 -5.85 -19.61
CA ASP A 217 -14.53 -7.14 -19.64
C ASP A 217 -13.91 -8.09 -20.71
N GLY A 218 -14.59 -9.21 -20.96
CA GLY A 218 -14.12 -10.26 -21.83
C GLY A 218 -13.17 -11.20 -21.11
N HIS A 219 -12.81 -12.26 -21.83
CA HIS A 219 -11.99 -13.35 -21.34
C HIS A 219 -10.69 -13.42 -22.14
N LEU A 220 -9.64 -13.95 -21.52
CA LEU A 220 -8.40 -14.26 -22.24
C LEU A 220 -8.70 -15.43 -23.18
N ASN A 221 -8.50 -15.26 -24.48
CA ASN A 221 -8.65 -16.37 -25.42
C ASN A 221 -7.66 -17.48 -25.03
N PRO A 222 -8.14 -18.72 -24.81
CA PRO A 222 -7.28 -19.86 -24.49
C PRO A 222 -6.12 -20.06 -25.48
N ASP A 223 -6.31 -19.71 -26.75
CA ASP A 223 -5.31 -19.87 -27.80
C ASP A 223 -4.14 -18.86 -27.68
N TYR A 224 -4.31 -17.80 -26.89
CA TYR A 224 -3.29 -16.78 -26.66
C TYR A 224 -2.59 -16.89 -25.29
N ARG A 225 -2.86 -17.92 -24.48
CA ARG A 225 -2.22 -18.06 -23.14
C ARG A 225 -0.70 -18.04 -23.20
N GLU A 226 -0.10 -18.82 -24.09
CA GLU A 226 1.37 -18.85 -24.26
C GLU A 226 1.89 -17.49 -24.74
N VAL A 227 1.19 -16.86 -25.69
CA VAL A 227 1.56 -15.54 -26.21
C VAL A 227 1.50 -14.48 -25.11
N TYR A 228 0.47 -14.53 -24.26
CA TYR A 228 0.31 -13.61 -23.15
C TYR A 228 1.34 -13.88 -22.04
N ALA A 229 1.69 -15.13 -21.77
CA ALA A 229 2.80 -15.46 -20.87
C ALA A 229 4.15 -14.90 -21.39
N LYS A 230 4.42 -14.99 -22.70
CA LYS A 230 5.59 -14.36 -23.33
C LYS A 230 5.55 -12.83 -23.27
N TYR A 231 4.36 -12.23 -23.27
CA TYR A 231 4.19 -10.79 -23.07
C TYR A 231 4.64 -10.35 -21.67
N PHE A 232 4.33 -11.11 -20.61
CA PHE A 232 4.89 -10.89 -19.28
C PHE A 232 6.41 -11.05 -19.24
N VAL A 233 6.96 -12.10 -19.88
CA VAL A 233 8.42 -12.29 -19.98
C VAL A 233 9.09 -11.08 -20.63
N LYS A 234 8.52 -10.57 -21.74
CA LYS A 234 9.04 -9.40 -22.45
C LYS A 234 9.00 -8.15 -21.58
N PHE A 235 7.89 -7.93 -20.85
CA PHE A 235 7.80 -6.85 -19.86
C PHE A 235 8.90 -6.95 -18.79
N ILE A 236 9.05 -8.10 -18.13
CA ILE A 236 10.04 -8.28 -17.05
C ILE A 236 11.46 -8.03 -17.57
N ASN A 237 11.79 -8.53 -18.75
CA ASN A 237 13.10 -8.33 -19.37
C ASN A 237 13.35 -6.85 -19.73
N VAL A 238 12.37 -6.17 -20.33
CA VAL A 238 12.48 -4.75 -20.66
C VAL A 238 12.64 -3.90 -19.40
N MET A 239 11.88 -4.17 -18.33
CA MET A 239 12.05 -3.47 -17.05
C MET A 239 13.43 -3.72 -16.45
N LYS A 240 13.93 -4.96 -16.52
CA LYS A 240 15.29 -5.31 -16.08
C LYS A 240 16.37 -4.58 -16.88
N GLU A 241 16.23 -4.45 -18.19
CA GLU A 241 17.13 -3.64 -19.05
C GLU A 241 17.14 -2.15 -18.64
N LYS A 242 16.04 -1.66 -18.07
CA LYS A 242 15.95 -0.30 -17.51
C LYS A 242 16.48 -0.21 -16.07
N GLY A 243 16.99 -1.30 -15.51
CA GLY A 243 17.52 -1.37 -14.14
C GLY A 243 16.46 -1.60 -13.07
N ILE A 244 15.26 -2.04 -13.44
CA ILE A 244 14.12 -2.24 -12.55
C ILE A 244 13.84 -3.75 -12.46
N ASN A 245 14.06 -4.34 -11.29
CA ASN A 245 13.80 -5.75 -11.07
C ASN A 245 12.34 -5.95 -10.61
N ILE A 246 11.55 -6.66 -11.40
CA ILE A 246 10.19 -7.06 -11.02
C ILE A 246 10.28 -8.26 -10.08
N TYR A 247 9.97 -8.03 -8.80
CA TYR A 247 10.02 -9.04 -7.74
C TYR A 247 8.87 -10.03 -7.86
N ALA A 248 7.67 -9.53 -8.16
CA ALA A 248 6.48 -10.36 -8.31
C ALA A 248 5.54 -9.84 -9.39
N VAL A 249 4.61 -10.69 -9.84
CA VAL A 249 3.46 -10.27 -10.65
C VAL A 249 2.18 -10.94 -10.15
N SER A 250 1.04 -10.31 -10.43
CA SER A 250 -0.26 -10.98 -10.46
C SER A 250 -0.69 -11.20 -11.92
N PRO A 251 -1.35 -12.33 -12.27
CA PRO A 251 -1.81 -12.60 -13.64
C PRO A 251 -2.80 -11.56 -14.18
N GLN A 252 -3.58 -10.96 -13.29
CA GLN A 252 -4.62 -9.98 -13.60
C GLN A 252 -4.96 -9.19 -12.34
N ASN A 253 -5.13 -7.87 -12.46
CA ASN A 253 -5.73 -7.05 -11.41
C ASN A 253 -7.24 -7.32 -11.33
N GLU A 254 -7.77 -7.61 -10.15
CA GLU A 254 -9.21 -7.76 -9.91
C GLU A 254 -9.94 -8.62 -10.94
N PRO A 255 -9.52 -9.89 -11.15
CA PRO A 255 -10.01 -10.74 -12.23
C PRO A 255 -11.53 -11.03 -12.23
N LEU A 256 -12.25 -10.71 -11.16
CA LEU A 256 -13.71 -10.85 -11.12
C LEU A 256 -14.46 -9.55 -11.51
N ASN A 257 -13.73 -8.43 -11.57
CA ASN A 257 -14.27 -7.13 -11.95
C ASN A 257 -14.36 -7.00 -13.47
N LYS A 258 -15.58 -6.83 -13.99
CA LYS A 258 -15.86 -6.61 -15.42
C LYS A 258 -15.91 -5.13 -15.81
N ALA A 259 -15.88 -4.23 -14.83
CA ALA A 259 -16.03 -2.78 -15.01
C ALA A 259 -14.65 -2.08 -15.07
N ASN A 260 -14.52 -0.89 -14.48
CA ASN A 260 -13.34 -0.02 -14.56
C ASN A 260 -13.13 0.60 -15.97
N CYS A 261 -12.07 1.36 -16.21
CA CYS A 261 -11.69 1.82 -17.56
C CYS A 261 -10.96 0.73 -18.36
N ALA A 262 -10.32 -0.21 -17.66
CA ALA A 262 -9.66 -1.38 -18.21
C ALA A 262 -9.86 -2.57 -17.26
N SER A 263 -10.25 -3.72 -17.82
CA SER A 263 -10.47 -4.96 -17.06
C SER A 263 -10.42 -6.18 -17.97
N LEU A 264 -10.16 -7.34 -17.37
CA LEU A 264 -10.23 -8.65 -18.01
C LEU A 264 -10.82 -9.64 -17.00
N TYR A 265 -11.98 -10.20 -17.32
CA TYR A 265 -12.62 -11.19 -16.47
C TYR A 265 -11.89 -12.53 -16.60
N MET A 266 -11.36 -13.04 -15.50
CA MET A 266 -10.56 -14.25 -15.44
C MET A 266 -10.92 -15.05 -14.18
N PRO A 267 -12.03 -15.80 -14.15
CA PRO A 267 -12.38 -16.66 -13.03
C PRO A 267 -11.29 -17.74 -12.80
N TRP A 268 -11.28 -18.39 -11.63
CA TRP A 268 -10.17 -19.29 -11.26
C TRP A 268 -9.96 -20.43 -12.26
N GLN A 269 -11.03 -20.87 -12.93
CA GLN A 269 -11.00 -21.88 -13.99
C GLN A 269 -10.16 -21.44 -15.21
N GLU A 270 -10.04 -20.14 -15.43
CA GLU A 270 -9.28 -19.52 -16.51
C GLU A 270 -7.88 -19.10 -16.08
N GLU A 271 -7.73 -18.56 -14.85
CA GLU A 271 -6.43 -18.18 -14.32
C GLU A 271 -5.56 -19.42 -14.05
N ALA A 272 -6.12 -20.53 -13.57
CA ALA A 272 -5.38 -21.77 -13.32
C ALA A 272 -4.56 -22.27 -14.53
N PRO A 273 -5.15 -22.54 -15.72
CA PRO A 273 -4.38 -22.94 -16.89
C PRO A 273 -3.46 -21.82 -17.43
N PHE A 274 -3.80 -20.54 -17.24
CA PHE A 274 -2.93 -19.44 -17.63
C PHE A 274 -1.68 -19.35 -16.73
N VAL A 275 -1.83 -19.47 -15.41
CA VAL A 275 -0.74 -19.45 -14.42
C VAL A 275 0.24 -20.59 -14.66
N LYS A 276 -0.24 -21.79 -15.03
CA LYS A 276 0.64 -22.90 -15.45
C LYS A 276 1.54 -22.49 -16.62
N GLU A 277 0.96 -21.87 -17.64
CA GLU A 277 1.72 -21.42 -18.82
C GLU A 277 2.68 -20.27 -18.46
N LEU A 278 2.21 -19.30 -17.65
CA LEU A 278 3.01 -18.17 -17.17
C LEU A 278 4.26 -18.64 -16.41
N ALA A 279 4.07 -19.52 -15.43
CA ALA A 279 5.16 -20.08 -14.63
C ALA A 279 6.14 -20.89 -15.49
N ALA A 280 5.64 -21.69 -16.43
CA ALA A 280 6.49 -22.45 -17.35
C ALA A 280 7.33 -21.51 -18.24
N GLN A 281 6.74 -20.43 -18.78
CA GLN A 281 7.49 -19.44 -19.56
C GLN A 281 8.52 -18.69 -18.70
N PHE A 282 8.22 -18.37 -17.44
CA PHE A 282 9.18 -17.75 -16.53
C PHE A 282 10.36 -18.68 -16.27
N LYS A 283 10.08 -19.97 -15.99
CA LYS A 283 11.12 -20.98 -15.79
C LYS A 283 12.01 -21.15 -17.02
N LYS A 284 11.42 -21.28 -18.22
CA LYS A 284 12.14 -21.40 -19.50
C LYS A 284 13.04 -20.19 -19.79
N ASN A 285 12.63 -19.00 -19.34
CA ASN A 285 13.39 -17.76 -19.52
C ASN A 285 14.27 -17.41 -18.31
N ASN A 286 14.47 -18.33 -17.36
CA ASN A 286 15.28 -18.15 -16.16
C ASN A 286 14.87 -16.96 -15.28
N LEU A 287 13.58 -16.61 -15.27
CA LEU A 287 13.02 -15.58 -14.41
C LEU A 287 12.75 -16.17 -13.02
N GLN A 288 13.04 -15.38 -11.99
CA GLN A 288 12.75 -15.70 -10.58
C GLN A 288 11.58 -14.88 -10.02
N THR A 289 10.92 -14.11 -10.88
CA THR A 289 9.77 -13.28 -10.51
C THR A 289 8.66 -14.17 -9.97
N LYS A 290 8.21 -13.85 -8.76
CA LYS A 290 7.12 -14.56 -8.07
C LYS A 290 5.77 -14.31 -8.75
N ILE A 291 4.84 -15.24 -8.61
CA ILE A 291 3.46 -15.13 -9.08
C ILE A 291 2.54 -15.22 -7.87
N TYR A 292 1.79 -14.14 -7.61
CA TYR A 292 0.66 -14.13 -6.68
C TYR A 292 -0.64 -14.21 -7.46
N VAL A 293 -1.50 -15.17 -7.14
CA VAL A 293 -2.78 -15.34 -7.84
C VAL A 293 -3.87 -14.48 -7.19
N PHE A 294 -5.03 -14.42 -7.85
CA PHE A 294 -6.26 -13.76 -7.39
C PHE A 294 -6.25 -12.22 -7.42
N ASP A 295 -5.48 -11.54 -6.58
CA ASP A 295 -5.36 -10.06 -6.57
C ASP A 295 -6.72 -9.32 -6.55
N HIS A 296 -7.63 -9.74 -5.66
CA HIS A 296 -8.98 -9.18 -5.54
C HIS A 296 -9.60 -9.34 -4.14
N ASN A 297 -10.90 -9.07 -4.00
CA ASN A 297 -11.60 -8.90 -2.72
C ASN A 297 -11.80 -10.18 -1.92
N TYR A 298 -11.79 -10.07 -0.59
CA TYR A 298 -12.04 -11.19 0.33
C TYR A 298 -13.34 -11.95 0.08
N ASN A 299 -14.40 -11.29 -0.40
CA ASN A 299 -15.70 -11.93 -0.64
C ASN A 299 -15.88 -12.54 -2.03
N TYR A 300 -14.85 -12.52 -2.88
CA TYR A 300 -14.93 -13.05 -4.25
C TYR A 300 -16.11 -12.45 -5.05
N ASP A 301 -16.42 -11.18 -4.79
CA ASP A 301 -17.57 -10.42 -5.31
C ASP A 301 -18.93 -11.12 -5.12
N LYS A 302 -19.02 -12.02 -4.12
CA LYS A 302 -20.19 -12.86 -3.82
C LYS A 302 -20.59 -13.77 -4.98
N ILE A 303 -19.62 -14.18 -5.79
CA ILE A 303 -19.80 -15.15 -6.88
C ILE A 303 -19.49 -16.53 -6.30
N ALA A 304 -20.53 -17.32 -5.99
CA ALA A 304 -20.40 -18.60 -5.28
C ALA A 304 -19.36 -19.56 -5.88
N ASP A 305 -19.30 -19.67 -7.21
CA ASP A 305 -18.33 -20.54 -7.88
C ASP A 305 -16.87 -20.08 -7.72
N GLN A 306 -16.67 -18.81 -7.37
CA GLN A 306 -15.37 -18.16 -7.18
C GLN A 306 -14.93 -18.06 -5.71
N GLU A 307 -15.76 -18.48 -4.75
CA GLU A 307 -15.32 -18.63 -3.34
C GLU A 307 -14.07 -19.52 -3.26
N ASP A 308 -13.16 -19.28 -2.32
CA ASP A 308 -11.88 -19.97 -2.22
C ASP A 308 -11.03 -19.90 -3.51
N TYR A 309 -11.15 -18.82 -4.29
CA TYR A 309 -10.50 -18.65 -5.60
C TYR A 309 -9.06 -19.20 -5.64
N PRO A 310 -8.13 -18.74 -4.79
CA PRO A 310 -6.75 -19.21 -4.87
C PRO A 310 -6.60 -20.68 -4.50
N VAL A 311 -7.36 -21.20 -3.53
CA VAL A 311 -7.30 -22.62 -3.13
C VAL A 311 -7.79 -23.52 -4.26
N LYS A 312 -8.92 -23.19 -4.89
CA LYS A 312 -9.44 -23.91 -6.06
C LYS A 312 -8.43 -23.88 -7.21
N LEU A 313 -7.82 -22.72 -7.46
CA LEU A 313 -6.76 -22.58 -8.45
C LEU A 313 -5.57 -23.51 -8.14
N TYR A 314 -5.03 -23.45 -6.92
CA TYR A 314 -3.88 -24.28 -6.54
C TYR A 314 -4.18 -25.78 -6.69
N ASN A 315 -5.38 -26.21 -6.30
CA ASN A 315 -5.81 -27.59 -6.43
C ASN A 315 -5.92 -28.02 -7.90
N ALA A 316 -6.40 -27.13 -8.78
CA ALA A 316 -6.51 -27.39 -10.21
C ALA A 316 -5.15 -27.45 -10.91
N ILE A 317 -4.19 -26.61 -10.49
CA ILE A 317 -2.85 -26.64 -11.06
C ILE A 317 -1.99 -27.79 -10.49
N GLY A 318 -2.23 -28.19 -9.24
CA GLY A 318 -1.41 -29.16 -8.52
C GLY A 318 -0.04 -28.58 -8.14
N ASP A 319 0.71 -29.29 -7.30
CA ASP A 319 1.97 -28.75 -6.75
C ASP A 319 3.21 -29.03 -7.63
N ASN A 320 3.09 -29.94 -8.62
CA ASN A 320 4.19 -30.41 -9.44
C ASN A 320 3.95 -30.12 -10.93
N PHE A 321 4.39 -28.95 -11.39
CA PHE A 321 4.43 -28.57 -12.81
C PHE A 321 5.64 -27.68 -13.08
N GLU A 322 5.96 -27.44 -14.36
CA GLU A 322 7.11 -26.62 -14.74
C GLU A 322 6.96 -25.18 -14.20
N GLY A 323 7.85 -24.77 -13.30
CA GLY A 323 7.83 -23.45 -12.66
C GLY A 323 6.89 -23.34 -11.45
N SER A 324 6.40 -24.45 -10.88
CA SER A 324 5.48 -24.42 -9.73
C SER A 324 6.05 -23.70 -8.50
N GLU A 325 7.38 -23.65 -8.35
CA GLU A 325 8.07 -22.89 -7.29
C GLU A 325 7.89 -21.37 -7.41
N LEU A 326 7.49 -20.87 -8.58
CA LEU A 326 7.25 -19.46 -8.83
C LEU A 326 5.83 -19.03 -8.42
N VAL A 327 4.89 -19.97 -8.26
CA VAL A 327 3.52 -19.69 -7.79
C VAL A 327 3.49 -19.76 -6.26
N VAL A 328 3.78 -18.62 -5.64
CA VAL A 328 4.13 -18.55 -4.22
C VAL A 328 2.94 -18.32 -3.30
N GLY A 329 1.86 -17.71 -3.78
CA GLY A 329 0.82 -17.21 -2.89
C GLY A 329 -0.31 -16.49 -3.58
N ALA A 330 -1.17 -15.86 -2.78
CA ALA A 330 -2.31 -15.07 -3.25
C ALA A 330 -2.21 -13.62 -2.76
N ALA A 331 -2.78 -12.73 -3.57
CA ALA A 331 -2.91 -11.31 -3.26
C ALA A 331 -4.38 -10.96 -3.00
N TYR A 332 -4.64 -10.07 -2.04
CA TYR A 332 -5.99 -9.66 -1.65
C TYR A 332 -6.15 -8.14 -1.55
N HIS A 333 -7.36 -7.68 -1.86
CA HIS A 333 -7.87 -6.33 -1.67
C HIS A 333 -9.02 -6.33 -0.64
N ASP A 334 -9.40 -5.17 -0.10
CA ASP A 334 -10.46 -5.05 0.93
C ASP A 334 -11.73 -4.29 0.51
N TYR A 335 -11.98 -4.11 -0.81
CA TYR A 335 -13.18 -3.40 -1.27
C TYR A 335 -14.49 -4.15 -0.98
N GLY A 336 -14.40 -5.45 -0.67
CA GLY A 336 -15.52 -6.26 -0.25
C GLY A 336 -15.13 -7.46 0.62
N GLY A 337 -15.98 -7.79 1.61
CA GLY A 337 -15.80 -8.96 2.47
C GLY A 337 -15.17 -8.63 3.82
N ASN A 338 -14.51 -9.62 4.42
CA ASN A 338 -13.88 -9.51 5.74
C ASN A 338 -12.50 -10.17 5.73
N ASN A 339 -11.56 -9.56 6.44
CA ASN A 339 -10.18 -10.04 6.52
C ASN A 339 -10.03 -11.43 7.17
N SER A 340 -11.05 -11.94 7.89
CA SER A 340 -11.06 -13.33 8.39
C SER A 340 -10.76 -14.36 7.30
N GLU A 341 -11.09 -14.04 6.04
CA GLU A 341 -10.74 -14.83 4.87
C GLU A 341 -9.24 -15.15 4.77
N LEU A 342 -8.37 -14.20 5.11
CA LEU A 342 -6.91 -14.42 5.10
C LEU A 342 -6.50 -15.56 6.04
N THR A 343 -7.16 -15.65 7.19
CA THR A 343 -6.92 -16.76 8.15
C THR A 343 -7.42 -18.08 7.59
N ASP A 344 -8.59 -18.08 6.96
CA ASP A 344 -9.17 -19.27 6.36
C ASP A 344 -8.26 -19.83 5.25
N ILE A 345 -7.83 -18.98 4.31
CA ILE A 345 -6.95 -19.34 3.20
C ILE A 345 -5.59 -19.82 3.70
N HIS A 346 -5.01 -19.15 4.70
CA HIS A 346 -3.78 -19.61 5.32
C HIS A 346 -3.93 -20.99 5.99
N ASN A 347 -5.06 -21.27 6.63
CA ASN A 347 -5.31 -22.59 7.24
C ASN A 347 -5.48 -23.69 6.18
N GLN A 348 -6.11 -23.37 5.04
CA GLN A 348 -6.29 -24.31 3.93
C GLN A 348 -4.96 -24.57 3.17
N ARG A 349 -4.12 -23.54 2.99
CA ARG A 349 -2.85 -23.59 2.26
C ARG A 349 -1.71 -22.89 3.01
N PRO A 350 -1.24 -23.44 4.14
CA PRO A 350 -0.18 -22.82 4.96
C PRO A 350 1.18 -22.82 4.26
N ASP A 351 1.34 -23.59 3.17
CA ASP A 351 2.50 -23.58 2.29
C ASP A 351 2.55 -22.37 1.35
N LYS A 352 1.45 -21.61 1.25
CA LYS A 352 1.31 -20.46 0.35
C LYS A 352 1.40 -19.14 1.10
N GLU A 353 2.04 -18.18 0.45
CA GLU A 353 2.18 -16.82 0.94
C GLU A 353 0.87 -16.04 0.77
N LEU A 354 0.69 -15.01 1.60
CA LEU A 354 -0.37 -14.01 1.44
C LEU A 354 0.24 -12.61 1.37
N ILE A 355 -0.31 -11.76 0.51
CA ILE A 355 -0.03 -10.32 0.50
C ILE A 355 -1.33 -9.53 0.41
N PHE A 356 -1.32 -8.33 0.97
CA PHE A 356 -2.37 -7.34 0.78
C PHE A 356 -1.87 -6.30 -0.23
N SER A 357 -2.46 -6.27 -1.42
CA SER A 357 -1.89 -5.60 -2.59
C SER A 357 -2.57 -4.28 -2.94
N GLU A 358 -3.78 -4.03 -2.45
CA GLU A 358 -4.49 -2.79 -2.75
C GLU A 358 -5.61 -2.46 -1.75
N THR A 359 -5.73 -1.17 -1.45
CA THR A 359 -6.90 -0.53 -0.87
C THR A 359 -6.90 0.95 -1.20
N SER A 360 -8.08 1.57 -1.19
CA SER A 360 -8.24 2.99 -1.52
C SER A 360 -9.04 3.74 -0.44
N ILE A 361 -8.72 5.02 -0.32
CA ILE A 361 -9.53 6.01 0.39
C ILE A 361 -10.13 6.98 -0.61
N GLY A 362 -11.26 7.58 -0.27
CA GLY A 362 -11.93 8.50 -1.17
C GLY A 362 -13.14 9.17 -0.56
N THR A 363 -14.01 9.72 -1.41
CA THR A 363 -15.20 10.44 -0.93
C THR A 363 -16.17 9.53 -0.16
N TRP A 364 -16.27 8.25 -0.56
CA TRP A 364 -17.23 7.26 -0.01
C TRP A 364 -16.94 6.88 1.44
N ASN A 365 -15.71 7.08 1.92
CA ASN A 365 -15.30 6.77 3.27
C ASN A 365 -14.68 7.96 3.99
N ASN A 366 -14.93 9.21 3.59
CA ASN A 366 -14.33 10.39 4.22
C ASN A 366 -12.79 10.31 4.26
N GLY A 367 -12.15 9.88 3.17
CA GLY A 367 -10.71 9.57 3.11
C GLY A 367 -9.75 10.69 3.53
N ARG A 368 -10.18 11.95 3.45
CA ARG A 368 -9.42 13.14 3.90
C ARG A 368 -9.59 13.50 5.38
N ASP A 369 -10.46 12.79 6.10
CA ASP A 369 -10.71 13.02 7.52
C ASP A 369 -9.94 11.99 8.36
N LEU A 370 -8.75 12.40 8.83
CA LEU A 370 -7.88 11.54 9.63
C LEU A 370 -8.54 11.05 10.91
N SER A 371 -9.45 11.85 11.50
CA SER A 371 -10.18 11.51 12.73
C SER A 371 -11.11 10.31 12.54
N LYS A 372 -11.52 10.06 11.29
CA LYS A 372 -12.34 8.91 10.92
C LYS A 372 -11.51 7.74 10.41
N ARG A 373 -10.38 8.02 9.77
CA ARG A 373 -9.64 7.04 8.97
C ARG A 373 -8.45 6.41 9.67
N LEU A 374 -7.68 7.14 10.47
CA LEU A 374 -6.42 6.62 11.03
C LEU A 374 -6.59 5.29 11.76
N MET A 375 -7.53 5.21 12.71
CA MET A 375 -7.77 3.99 13.49
C MET A 375 -8.33 2.86 12.62
N ALA A 376 -9.33 3.17 11.78
CA ALA A 376 -9.98 2.19 10.93
C ALA A 376 -8.99 1.54 9.96
N ASP A 377 -8.14 2.35 9.33
CA ASP A 377 -7.22 1.87 8.30
C ASP A 377 -6.01 1.18 8.97
N MET A 378 -5.49 1.71 10.09
CA MET A 378 -4.39 1.06 10.80
C MET A 378 -4.79 -0.31 11.34
N LYS A 379 -6.04 -0.43 11.84
CA LYS A 379 -6.60 -1.70 12.30
C LYS A 379 -6.81 -2.67 11.15
N ASN A 380 -7.56 -2.28 10.13
CA ASN A 380 -8.09 -3.23 9.14
C ASN A 380 -7.14 -3.48 7.96
N VAL A 381 -6.34 -2.48 7.57
CA VAL A 381 -5.43 -2.57 6.43
C VAL A 381 -4.03 -3.00 6.88
N ALA A 382 -3.47 -2.36 7.91
CA ALA A 382 -2.10 -2.65 8.34
C ALA A 382 -2.02 -3.81 9.34
N LEU A 383 -2.56 -3.66 10.55
CA LEU A 383 -2.36 -4.64 11.61
C LEU A 383 -3.16 -5.92 11.40
N ALA A 384 -4.41 -5.86 10.94
CA ALA A 384 -5.21 -7.07 10.74
C ALA A 384 -4.63 -7.99 9.67
N THR A 385 -4.23 -7.44 8.52
CA THR A 385 -3.66 -8.24 7.42
C THR A 385 -2.34 -8.90 7.85
N VAL A 386 -1.44 -8.15 8.50
CA VAL A 386 -0.19 -8.70 9.04
C VAL A 386 -0.46 -9.71 10.15
N ASN A 387 -1.45 -9.46 11.01
CA ASN A 387 -1.84 -10.40 12.05
C ASN A 387 -2.47 -11.69 11.50
N GLN A 388 -2.88 -11.68 10.23
CA GLN A 388 -3.45 -12.79 9.49
C GLN A 388 -2.53 -13.29 8.36
N ASN A 389 -1.21 -13.19 8.58
CA ASN A 389 -0.15 -13.80 7.77
C ASN A 389 0.19 -13.09 6.45
N CYS A 390 -0.36 -11.90 6.17
CA CYS A 390 0.14 -11.11 5.04
C CYS A 390 1.61 -10.71 5.26
N LYS A 391 2.42 -10.93 4.23
CA LYS A 391 3.86 -10.58 4.20
C LYS A 391 4.10 -9.17 3.70
N ALA A 392 3.16 -8.60 2.98
CA ALA A 392 3.23 -7.23 2.49
C ALA A 392 1.87 -6.54 2.57
N VAL A 393 1.89 -5.22 2.74
CA VAL A 393 0.72 -4.36 2.70
C VAL A 393 1.00 -3.18 1.78
N LEU A 394 0.23 -3.09 0.71
CA LEU A 394 0.26 -2.03 -0.27
C LEU A 394 -1.08 -1.32 -0.27
N VAL A 395 -1.03 0.01 -0.20
CA VAL A 395 -2.18 0.85 -0.52
C VAL A 395 -2.08 1.33 -1.96
N TRP A 396 -3.14 1.96 -2.47
CA TRP A 396 -3.19 2.42 -3.84
C TRP A 396 -2.31 3.66 -4.10
N ASN A 397 -2.77 4.63 -4.89
CA ASN A 397 -1.96 5.77 -5.35
C ASN A 397 -1.13 6.44 -4.22
N LEU A 398 0.20 6.51 -4.40
CA LEU A 398 1.06 7.29 -3.51
C LEU A 398 0.62 8.76 -3.49
N MET A 399 0.39 9.35 -4.67
CA MET A 399 0.06 10.76 -4.79
C MET A 399 -1.05 10.99 -5.82
N LEU A 400 -2.07 11.74 -5.44
CA LEU A 400 -3.03 12.34 -6.36
C LEU A 400 -3.07 13.85 -6.12
N ASP A 401 -3.66 14.61 -7.03
CA ASP A 401 -3.90 16.02 -6.77
C ASP A 401 -5.15 16.25 -5.91
N ASN A 402 -5.34 17.48 -5.45
CA ASN A 402 -6.53 17.87 -4.70
C ASN A 402 -7.85 17.74 -5.49
N LYS A 403 -7.80 17.45 -6.79
CA LYS A 403 -8.92 17.11 -7.67
C LYS A 403 -9.07 15.60 -7.94
N MET A 404 -8.39 14.74 -7.19
CA MET A 404 -8.51 13.27 -7.24
C MET A 404 -7.92 12.65 -8.52
N GLY A 405 -6.96 13.31 -9.17
CA GLY A 405 -6.43 12.83 -10.45
C GLY A 405 -4.93 13.11 -10.71
N PRO A 406 -4.50 13.00 -11.99
CA PRO A 406 -5.30 12.60 -13.17
C PRO A 406 -5.94 11.20 -13.04
N ASN A 407 -7.04 10.94 -13.74
CA ASN A 407 -7.74 9.66 -13.73
C ASN A 407 -8.50 9.45 -15.07
N LEU A 408 -8.97 8.23 -15.32
CA LEU A 408 -9.70 7.86 -16.54
C LEU A 408 -11.19 7.63 -16.30
N ASP A 409 -11.98 8.01 -17.30
CA ASP A 409 -13.43 7.77 -17.30
C ASP A 409 -13.73 6.27 -17.21
N GLY A 410 -14.70 5.91 -16.36
CA GLY A 410 -15.01 4.51 -16.03
C GLY A 410 -14.16 3.92 -14.90
N GLY A 411 -13.02 4.54 -14.58
CA GLY A 411 -12.20 4.23 -13.41
C GLY A 411 -12.57 5.00 -12.14
N CYS A 412 -11.72 4.97 -11.10
CA CYS A 412 -12.03 5.66 -9.86
C CYS A 412 -11.91 7.20 -9.99
N GLN A 413 -13.06 7.88 -9.92
CA GLN A 413 -13.19 9.34 -10.00
C GLN A 413 -13.28 10.03 -8.63
N THR A 414 -13.23 9.24 -7.55
CA THR A 414 -13.53 9.69 -6.18
C THR A 414 -12.45 9.29 -5.17
N CYS A 415 -11.33 8.78 -5.66
CA CYS A 415 -10.19 8.33 -4.85
C CYS A 415 -9.30 9.49 -4.43
N TYR A 416 -8.66 9.35 -3.28
CA TYR A 416 -7.58 10.22 -2.82
C TYR A 416 -6.24 9.48 -2.85
N GLY A 417 -5.15 10.24 -2.93
CA GLY A 417 -3.82 9.67 -2.75
C GLY A 417 -3.54 9.37 -1.28
N ALA A 418 -2.53 8.56 -1.00
CA ALA A 418 -1.93 8.56 0.33
C ALA A 418 -1.44 9.98 0.69
N ILE A 419 -0.97 10.72 -0.31
CA ILE A 419 -0.67 12.13 -0.28
C ILE A 419 -1.51 12.84 -1.34
N ASP A 420 -2.19 13.93 -0.97
CA ASP A 420 -2.80 14.84 -1.92
C ASP A 420 -1.89 16.05 -2.13
N ILE A 421 -1.59 16.39 -3.38
CA ILE A 421 -0.84 17.61 -3.75
C ILE A 421 -1.78 18.70 -4.26
N ASN A 422 -1.57 19.95 -3.86
CA ASN A 422 -2.30 21.06 -4.44
C ASN A 422 -1.81 21.31 -5.87
N GLN A 423 -2.66 21.06 -6.87
CA GLN A 423 -2.33 21.30 -8.28
C GLN A 423 -1.99 22.77 -8.58
N ASN A 424 -2.40 23.70 -7.70
CA ASN A 424 -2.07 25.12 -7.82
C ASN A 424 -0.66 25.34 -7.27
N GLY A 425 0.35 25.10 -8.11
CA GLY A 425 1.75 25.35 -7.80
C GLY A 425 2.54 24.13 -7.31
N TYR A 426 1.89 22.99 -7.06
CA TYR A 426 2.53 21.71 -6.74
C TYR A 426 3.57 21.80 -5.60
N ASN A 427 3.22 22.56 -4.55
CA ASN A 427 4.12 22.86 -3.42
C ASN A 427 3.46 22.68 -2.04
N GLN A 428 2.19 22.28 -1.99
CA GLN A 428 1.47 22.04 -0.74
C GLN A 428 0.97 20.61 -0.73
N LEU A 429 1.31 19.85 0.32
CA LEU A 429 0.93 18.45 0.50
C LEU A 429 -0.05 18.31 1.65
N SER A 430 -1.00 17.40 1.51
CA SER A 430 -1.85 16.91 2.60
C SER A 430 -1.66 15.41 2.72
N TYR A 431 -1.39 14.92 3.92
CA TYR A 431 -1.15 13.51 4.16
C TYR A 431 -2.43 12.85 4.69
N ASN A 432 -2.89 11.80 3.99
CA ASN A 432 -4.07 11.05 4.39
C ASN A 432 -3.69 9.80 5.19
N SER A 433 -4.67 9.09 5.75
CA SER A 433 -4.46 7.90 6.60
C SER A 433 -3.49 6.87 6.01
N HIS A 434 -3.60 6.59 4.72
CA HIS A 434 -2.72 5.66 3.98
C HIS A 434 -1.23 6.02 4.07
N TYR A 435 -0.87 7.30 4.13
CA TYR A 435 0.52 7.71 4.35
C TYR A 435 0.99 7.30 5.75
N TYR A 436 0.17 7.57 6.77
CA TYR A 436 0.51 7.27 8.16
C TYR A 436 0.61 5.77 8.43
N ILE A 437 -0.35 4.96 8.00
CA ILE A 437 -0.36 3.52 8.32
C ILE A 437 0.85 2.81 7.71
N ILE A 438 1.21 3.14 6.47
CA ILE A 438 2.36 2.53 5.79
C ILE A 438 3.65 2.95 6.47
N ASN A 439 3.83 4.26 6.75
CA ASN A 439 5.05 4.76 7.36
C ASN A 439 5.22 4.32 8.83
N HIS A 440 4.12 4.12 9.56
CA HIS A 440 4.16 3.51 10.89
C HIS A 440 4.72 2.08 10.85
N MET A 441 4.37 1.30 9.83
CA MET A 441 4.88 -0.06 9.67
C MET A 441 6.33 -0.05 9.16
N SER A 442 6.59 0.61 8.03
CA SER A 442 7.89 0.55 7.36
C SER A 442 9.03 1.19 8.15
N SER A 443 8.73 2.19 8.99
CA SER A 443 9.76 2.88 9.78
C SER A 443 10.43 1.96 10.79
N VAL A 444 9.73 0.96 11.32
CA VAL A 444 10.26 0.08 12.38
C VAL A 444 10.40 -1.38 11.92
N VAL A 445 9.66 -1.81 10.90
CA VAL A 445 9.66 -3.17 10.36
C VAL A 445 10.38 -3.22 9.01
N ALA A 446 11.62 -3.68 9.01
CA ALA A 446 12.45 -3.79 7.82
C ALA A 446 12.08 -5.03 6.96
N PRO A 447 12.34 -5.02 5.64
CA PRO A 447 12.26 -6.22 4.82
C PRO A 447 13.08 -7.36 5.40
N GLY A 448 12.48 -8.55 5.50
CA GLY A 448 13.08 -9.71 6.15
C GLY A 448 12.78 -9.83 7.65
N ALA A 449 12.08 -8.87 8.25
CA ALA A 449 11.64 -8.99 9.63
C ALA A 449 10.72 -10.19 9.80
N VAL A 450 10.82 -10.90 10.93
CA VAL A 450 9.93 -12.02 11.26
C VAL A 450 8.91 -11.52 12.26
N ARG A 451 7.62 -11.64 11.96
CA ARG A 451 6.57 -11.40 12.95
C ARG A 451 6.68 -12.44 14.06
N ILE A 452 6.63 -11.99 15.30
CA ILE A 452 6.68 -12.83 16.49
C ILE A 452 5.41 -12.67 17.32
N GLY A 453 5.15 -13.66 18.17
CA GLY A 453 4.09 -13.60 19.15
C GLY A 453 4.54 -12.96 20.46
N ASN A 454 3.61 -12.95 21.40
CA ASN A 454 3.84 -12.60 22.80
C ASN A 454 3.62 -13.82 23.70
N THR A 455 4.12 -13.71 24.92
CA THR A 455 3.85 -14.70 25.98
C THR A 455 2.39 -14.59 26.44
N SER A 456 1.97 -15.37 27.44
CA SER A 456 0.66 -15.16 28.09
C SER A 456 0.54 -13.81 28.81
N ARG A 457 1.65 -13.05 28.92
CA ARG A 457 1.71 -11.71 29.49
C ARG A 457 1.58 -10.70 28.35
N THR A 458 0.32 -10.34 28.09
CA THR A 458 -0.05 -9.34 27.09
C THR A 458 -1.18 -8.46 27.62
N VAL A 459 -1.42 -7.34 26.94
CA VAL A 459 -2.52 -6.42 27.26
C VAL A 459 -3.85 -7.06 26.85
N ASN A 460 -4.75 -7.26 27.81
CA ASN A 460 -6.11 -7.74 27.56
C ASN A 460 -7.11 -6.57 27.53
N ASP A 461 -7.01 -5.74 26.49
CA ASP A 461 -7.89 -4.60 26.22
C ASP A 461 -8.31 -4.65 24.75
N SER A 462 -9.62 -4.72 24.48
CA SER A 462 -10.15 -4.84 23.12
C SER A 462 -9.90 -3.62 22.24
N ASN A 463 -9.53 -2.48 22.82
CA ASN A 463 -9.17 -1.26 22.09
C ASN A 463 -7.70 -1.24 21.66
N ILE A 464 -6.90 -2.19 22.15
CA ILE A 464 -5.48 -2.31 21.83
C ILE A 464 -5.28 -3.41 20.81
N THR A 465 -4.80 -3.03 19.62
CA THR A 465 -4.33 -3.98 18.61
C THR A 465 -2.85 -3.75 18.38
N HIS A 466 -2.07 -4.82 18.28
CA HIS A 466 -0.63 -4.72 18.16
C HIS A 466 -0.02 -5.86 17.33
N ALA A 467 1.22 -5.65 16.88
CA ALA A 467 2.06 -6.66 16.25
C ALA A 467 3.54 -6.40 16.56
N GLU A 468 4.29 -7.48 16.78
CA GLU A 468 5.70 -7.45 17.15
C GLU A 468 6.57 -8.19 16.14
N PHE A 469 7.82 -7.73 15.99
CA PHE A 469 8.74 -8.22 14.96
C PHE A 469 10.18 -8.27 15.46
N VAL A 470 10.97 -9.16 14.85
CA VAL A 470 12.43 -9.16 14.92
C VAL A 470 12.98 -8.84 13.54
N ASN A 471 13.70 -7.73 13.42
CA ASN A 471 14.35 -7.31 12.18
C ASN A 471 15.60 -8.15 11.87
N PRO A 472 16.08 -8.17 10.60
CA PRO A 472 17.31 -8.89 10.23
C PRO A 472 18.57 -8.37 10.93
N ASP A 473 18.58 -7.10 11.35
CA ASP A 473 19.68 -6.49 12.13
C ASP A 473 19.66 -6.91 13.63
N GLY A 474 18.66 -7.70 14.04
CA GLY A 474 18.46 -8.15 15.42
C GLY A 474 17.71 -7.17 16.31
N SER A 475 17.34 -5.99 15.81
CA SER A 475 16.46 -5.06 16.53
C SER A 475 15.03 -5.59 16.60
N TYR A 476 14.31 -5.19 17.64
CA TYR A 476 12.90 -5.46 17.81
C TYR A 476 12.06 -4.29 17.32
N ALA A 477 10.85 -4.60 16.88
CA ALA A 477 9.86 -3.60 16.54
C ALA A 477 8.48 -3.98 17.09
N ALA A 478 7.70 -2.97 17.45
CA ALA A 478 6.31 -3.12 17.86
C ALA A 478 5.48 -1.97 17.28
N VAL A 479 4.29 -2.29 16.79
CA VAL A 479 3.33 -1.28 16.32
C VAL A 479 2.02 -1.51 17.04
N ILE A 480 1.48 -0.46 17.65
CA ILE A 480 0.34 -0.53 18.57
C ILE A 480 -0.63 0.59 18.24
N ILE A 481 -1.93 0.26 18.20
CA ILE A 481 -3.02 1.25 18.16
C ILE A 481 -3.82 1.22 19.46
N ASN A 482 -4.43 2.35 19.77
CA ASN A 482 -5.41 2.49 20.83
C ASN A 482 -6.66 3.18 20.28
N GLU A 483 -7.73 2.40 20.09
CA GLU A 483 -9.04 2.87 19.66
C GLU A 483 -9.86 3.49 20.81
N GLY A 484 -9.32 3.52 22.03
CA GLY A 484 -9.99 4.08 23.20
C GLY A 484 -9.84 5.60 23.33
N ASP A 485 -10.69 6.18 24.17
CA ASP A 485 -10.77 7.63 24.41
C ASP A 485 -9.77 8.13 25.48
N GLU A 486 -8.98 7.23 26.08
CA GLU A 486 -7.94 7.56 27.05
C GLU A 486 -6.60 7.00 26.60
N ALA A 487 -5.52 7.74 26.89
CA ALA A 487 -4.17 7.25 26.68
C ALA A 487 -3.88 6.03 27.57
N LYS A 488 -3.14 5.06 27.03
CA LYS A 488 -2.78 3.82 27.73
C LYS A 488 -1.27 3.72 27.89
N SER A 489 -0.84 3.47 29.12
CA SER A 489 0.55 3.17 29.45
C SER A 489 0.83 1.68 29.23
N ILE A 490 1.53 1.34 28.16
CA ILE A 490 1.87 -0.04 27.78
C ILE A 490 3.36 -0.26 27.96
N ASN A 491 3.73 -1.36 28.61
CA ASN A 491 5.14 -1.73 28.78
C ASN A 491 5.53 -2.77 27.72
N LEU A 492 6.53 -2.46 26.90
CA LEU A 492 7.15 -3.43 25.99
C LEU A 492 8.35 -4.10 26.70
N SER A 493 8.45 -5.42 26.59
CA SER A 493 9.51 -6.21 27.24
C SER A 493 10.05 -7.28 26.29
N ASP A 494 11.36 -7.30 26.08
CA ASP A 494 12.04 -8.33 25.26
C ASP A 494 12.58 -9.51 26.09
N GLY A 495 12.31 -9.52 27.41
CA GLY A 495 12.77 -10.52 28.36
C GLY A 495 14.10 -10.15 29.06
N THR A 496 14.84 -9.19 28.52
CA THR A 496 16.09 -8.67 29.10
C THR A 496 16.05 -7.17 29.37
N HIS A 497 15.29 -6.44 28.58
CA HIS A 497 15.04 -5.02 28.70
C HIS A 497 13.54 -4.73 28.59
N ASN A 498 13.13 -3.59 29.14
CA ASN A 498 11.78 -3.10 29.04
C ASN A 498 11.73 -1.57 28.98
N PHE A 499 10.61 -1.05 28.46
CA PHE A 499 10.29 0.37 28.51
C PHE A 499 8.78 0.56 28.43
N THR A 500 8.31 1.70 28.95
CA THR A 500 6.90 2.08 28.89
C THR A 500 6.68 3.09 27.80
N CYS A 501 5.73 2.82 26.92
CA CYS A 501 5.22 3.79 25.96
C CYS A 501 3.80 4.24 26.36
N ASN A 502 3.52 5.53 26.16
CA ASN A 502 2.19 6.08 26.35
C ASN A 502 1.51 6.11 24.98
N VAL A 503 0.63 5.14 24.73
CA VAL A 503 -0.16 5.06 23.50
C VAL A 503 -1.32 6.06 23.63
N PRO A 504 -1.37 7.14 22.82
CA PRO A 504 -2.41 8.15 22.95
C PRO A 504 -3.82 7.58 22.72
N ALA A 505 -4.85 8.27 23.19
CA ALA A 505 -6.22 8.00 22.78
C ALA A 505 -6.37 8.20 21.26
N ASN A 506 -7.11 7.31 20.59
CA ASN A 506 -7.28 7.33 19.13
C ASN A 506 -5.94 7.52 18.38
N GLY A 507 -4.91 6.80 18.83
CA GLY A 507 -3.52 7.02 18.42
C GLY A 507 -2.79 5.74 18.02
N VAL A 508 -1.78 5.92 17.18
CA VAL A 508 -0.84 4.88 16.74
C VAL A 508 0.54 5.19 17.31
N ILE A 509 1.24 4.18 17.80
CA ILE A 509 2.66 4.27 18.11
C ILE A 509 3.43 3.12 17.45
N SER A 510 4.58 3.45 16.86
CA SER A 510 5.56 2.48 16.38
C SER A 510 6.85 2.63 17.19
N CYS A 511 7.42 1.51 17.63
CA CYS A 511 8.64 1.48 18.43
C CYS A 511 9.69 0.59 17.75
N LYS A 512 10.96 1.02 17.74
CA LYS A 512 12.13 0.20 17.35
C LYS A 512 13.20 0.30 18.42
N TRP A 513 13.77 -0.82 18.85
CA TRP A 513 14.86 -0.83 19.84
C TRP A 513 15.83 -1.99 19.61
N ASN A 514 17.08 -1.80 20.06
CA ASN A 514 18.09 -2.84 19.99
C ASN A 514 18.03 -3.73 21.23
N LYS A 515 18.49 -4.98 21.07
CA LYS A 515 18.70 -5.93 22.16
C LYS A 515 19.63 -5.39 23.24
#